data_AF-A0A948L4R7-F1
#
_entry.id   AF-A0A948L4R7-F1
#
_cell.length_a   1.000
_cell.length_b   1.000
_cell.length_c   1.000
_cell.angle_alpha   90.00
_cell.angle_beta   90.00
_cell.angle_gamma   90.00
#
_symmetry.space_group_name_H-M   'P 1'
#
loop_
_entity.id
_entity.type
_entity.pdbx_description
1 polymer ?
#
loop_
_entity_poly.entity_id
_entity_poly.type
_entity_poly.pdbx_seq_one_letter_code
_entity_poly.pdbx_strand_id
1 'polypeptide(L)'
;MPHALDLNPLPEDWTHAAGDGLRLELTTRYDSRVFDQFFEAYDKAFVLPDEKEERSGFEAALGLNRGETYQRLSRLFAPFREVCLTVHDGKQFVGGANFFATISGAADGEPVLTSNLNYIFIEQGMRGKGYLKRIIVAIQVLIPPLFKADRPLATGLMFVEQNDPFRLTLEQYRLDTEVSGLDQFERLSIWGRAGARIVDHAYVQPPLSKDQEADDTLALSVIGASGVSISACVLRDHLERFFAISVLKGAEELDEGSALIQLKGLSTHCAAGQEVRLFDQLPMLAENGAFDDKFEFWTDERPPSLVAALEQFNTGRKLPRVPPDDGSKQPH
;
A
#
# COMPACT_ATOMS: atom_id res chain seq x y z
N MET A 1 -17.29 26.72 4.26
CA MET A 1 -17.19 25.58 3.33
C MET A 1 -15.81 25.66 2.72
N PRO A 2 -14.90 24.70 2.97
CA PRO A 2 -13.63 24.70 2.27
C PRO A 2 -13.93 24.49 0.79
N HIS A 3 -13.15 25.15 -0.06
CA HIS A 3 -13.26 25.11 -1.52
C HIS A 3 -13.49 23.66 -1.98
N ALA A 4 -14.62 23.41 -2.65
CA ALA A 4 -14.94 22.07 -3.12
C ALA A 4 -13.90 21.66 -4.16
N LEU A 5 -12.87 20.95 -3.72
CA LEU A 5 -12.00 20.22 -4.61
C LEU A 5 -12.91 19.27 -5.41
N ASP A 6 -12.85 19.39 -6.72
CA ASP A 6 -13.55 18.55 -7.68
C ASP A 6 -12.48 17.79 -8.49
N LEU A 7 -12.87 16.90 -9.38
CA LEU A 7 -11.90 16.18 -10.20
C LEU A 7 -11.55 16.95 -11.45
N ASN A 8 -10.29 16.83 -11.89
CA ASN A 8 -9.95 17.29 -13.23
C ASN A 8 -10.63 16.39 -14.27
N PRO A 9 -11.21 16.96 -15.34
CA PRO A 9 -11.62 16.17 -16.48
C PRO A 9 -10.35 15.58 -17.10
N LEU A 10 -10.15 14.29 -16.91
CA LEU A 10 -9.05 13.56 -17.51
C LEU A 10 -9.56 12.71 -18.67
N PRO A 11 -8.70 12.45 -19.68
CA PRO A 11 -9.02 11.44 -20.67
C PRO A 11 -9.20 10.10 -19.95
N GLU A 12 -10.12 9.28 -20.45
CA GLU A 12 -10.37 7.98 -19.84
C GLU A 12 -9.14 7.06 -19.90
N ASP A 13 -8.38 7.16 -21.00
CA ASP A 13 -7.06 6.58 -21.21
C ASP A 13 -6.07 7.68 -21.57
N TRP A 14 -4.91 7.72 -20.91
CA TRP A 14 -3.88 8.72 -21.22
C TRP A 14 -2.47 8.18 -21.03
N THR A 15 -1.49 8.96 -21.52
CA THR A 15 -0.08 8.62 -21.40
C THR A 15 0.65 9.71 -20.62
N HIS A 16 1.56 9.28 -19.75
CA HIS A 16 2.46 10.17 -19.02
C HIS A 16 3.92 9.76 -19.26
N ALA A 17 4.76 10.73 -19.65
CA ALA A 17 6.19 10.53 -19.77
C ALA A 17 6.86 10.87 -18.43
N ALA A 18 7.32 9.86 -17.70
CA ALA A 18 7.88 10.00 -16.35
C ALA A 18 9.39 10.30 -16.33
N GLY A 19 9.97 10.67 -17.47
CA GLY A 19 11.41 10.90 -17.63
C GLY A 19 12.22 9.62 -17.86
N ASP A 20 13.47 9.78 -18.32
CA ASP A 20 14.44 8.70 -18.53
C ASP A 20 13.92 7.51 -19.38
N GLY A 21 13.09 7.81 -20.39
CA GLY A 21 12.50 6.81 -21.29
C GLY A 21 11.27 6.06 -20.75
N LEU A 22 10.87 6.32 -19.50
CA LEU A 22 9.72 5.66 -18.87
C LEU A 22 8.40 6.29 -19.35
N ARG A 23 7.54 5.46 -19.90
CA ARG A 23 6.18 5.81 -20.34
C ARG A 23 5.17 5.05 -19.51
N LEU A 24 4.22 5.76 -18.91
CA LEU A 24 3.08 5.19 -18.22
C LEU A 24 1.86 5.34 -19.12
N GLU A 25 1.15 4.26 -19.37
CA GLU A 25 -0.17 4.26 -20.01
C GLU A 25 -1.19 3.97 -18.92
N LEU A 26 -2.18 4.85 -18.76
CA LEU A 26 -3.08 4.88 -17.63
C LEU A 26 -4.52 4.78 -18.09
N THR A 27 -5.37 4.21 -17.26
CA THR A 27 -6.81 4.13 -17.49
C THR A 27 -7.60 4.23 -16.20
N THR A 28 -8.80 4.79 -16.33
CA THR A 28 -9.87 4.74 -15.31
C THR A 28 -10.99 3.77 -15.69
N ARG A 29 -10.82 3.03 -16.79
CA ARG A 29 -11.83 2.16 -17.39
C ARG A 29 -11.42 0.70 -17.30
N TYR A 30 -12.39 -0.13 -16.93
CA TYR A 30 -12.22 -1.58 -16.93
C TYR A 30 -12.30 -2.22 -18.32
N ASP A 31 -12.78 -1.51 -19.34
CA ASP A 31 -12.86 -1.99 -20.73
C ASP A 31 -11.77 -1.37 -21.62
N SER A 32 -10.73 -0.81 -21.01
CA SER A 32 -9.54 -0.32 -21.71
C SER A 32 -8.55 -1.44 -21.97
N ARG A 33 -7.85 -1.36 -23.11
CA ARG A 33 -6.70 -2.22 -23.41
C ARG A 33 -5.57 -2.07 -22.37
N VAL A 34 -5.44 -0.91 -21.73
CA VAL A 34 -4.47 -0.70 -20.65
C VAL A 34 -4.80 -1.60 -19.46
N PHE A 35 -6.08 -1.72 -19.12
CA PHE A 35 -6.54 -2.63 -18.06
C PHE A 35 -6.33 -4.09 -18.46
N ASP A 36 -6.65 -4.47 -19.70
CA ASP A 36 -6.40 -5.84 -20.18
C ASP A 36 -4.94 -6.24 -20.04
N GLN A 37 -4.02 -5.37 -20.47
CA GLN A 37 -2.58 -5.62 -20.38
C GLN A 37 -2.10 -5.63 -18.92
N PHE A 38 -2.60 -4.72 -18.08
CA PHE A 38 -2.31 -4.72 -16.65
C PHE A 38 -2.73 -6.04 -16.01
N PHE A 39 -3.98 -6.46 -16.22
CA PHE A 39 -4.55 -7.64 -15.56
C PHE A 39 -3.85 -8.93 -16.02
N GLU A 40 -3.54 -9.07 -17.31
CA GLU A 40 -2.83 -10.26 -17.82
C GLU A 40 -1.45 -10.44 -17.16
N ALA A 41 -0.74 -9.35 -16.91
CA ALA A 41 0.57 -9.40 -16.25
C ALA A 41 0.45 -9.50 -14.71
N TYR A 42 -0.53 -8.83 -14.12
CA TYR A 42 -0.90 -8.95 -12.71
C TYR A 42 -1.20 -10.41 -12.33
N ASP A 43 -2.03 -11.09 -13.13
CA ASP A 43 -2.47 -12.47 -12.92
C ASP A 43 -1.30 -13.47 -12.86
N LYS A 44 -0.19 -13.14 -13.54
CA LYS A 44 1.06 -13.92 -13.53
C LYS A 44 1.99 -13.53 -12.38
N ALA A 45 1.93 -12.27 -11.94
CA ALA A 45 2.82 -11.72 -10.91
C ALA A 45 2.35 -12.08 -9.49
N PHE A 46 1.04 -12.20 -9.26
CA PHE A 46 0.43 -12.54 -7.97
C PHE A 46 -0.25 -13.90 -8.06
N VAL A 47 0.24 -14.88 -7.30
CA VAL A 47 -0.23 -16.28 -7.37
C VAL A 47 -0.91 -16.76 -6.09
N LEU A 48 -0.76 -16.03 -4.97
CA LEU A 48 -1.38 -16.39 -3.71
C LEU A 48 -2.86 -15.99 -3.76
N PRO A 49 -3.81 -16.92 -3.56
CA PRO A 49 -5.24 -16.63 -3.66
C PRO A 49 -5.71 -15.51 -2.73
N ASP A 50 -5.13 -15.43 -1.54
CA ASP A 50 -5.53 -14.44 -0.53
C ASP A 50 -4.98 -13.03 -0.83
N GLU A 51 -3.93 -12.92 -1.66
CA GLU A 51 -3.34 -11.64 -2.07
C GLU A 51 -3.93 -11.09 -3.38
N LYS A 52 -4.82 -11.88 -4.02
CA LYS A 52 -5.26 -11.64 -5.38
C LYS A 52 -6.67 -11.10 -5.43
N GLU A 53 -6.82 -10.00 -6.16
CA GLU A 53 -8.10 -9.47 -6.59
C GLU A 53 -8.51 -10.15 -7.90
N GLU A 54 -9.74 -10.63 -7.94
CA GLU A 54 -10.31 -11.21 -9.15
C GLU A 54 -10.58 -10.12 -10.18
N ARG A 55 -10.59 -10.49 -11.47
CA ARG A 55 -10.84 -9.52 -12.55
C ARG A 55 -12.11 -8.70 -12.30
N SER A 56 -13.18 -9.36 -11.87
CA SER A 56 -14.45 -8.71 -11.57
C SER A 56 -14.37 -7.69 -10.44
N GLY A 57 -13.45 -7.86 -9.49
CA GLY A 57 -13.23 -6.90 -8.41
C GLY A 57 -12.58 -5.62 -8.91
N PHE A 58 -11.56 -5.73 -9.78
CA PHE A 58 -11.02 -4.55 -10.48
C PHE A 58 -12.05 -3.88 -11.37
N GLU A 59 -12.84 -4.66 -12.12
CA GLU A 59 -13.89 -4.12 -13.00
C GLU A 59 -14.92 -3.33 -12.18
N ALA A 60 -15.32 -3.85 -11.02
CA ALA A 60 -16.20 -3.16 -10.09
C ALA A 60 -15.58 -1.87 -9.56
N ALA A 61 -14.34 -1.91 -9.06
CA ALA A 61 -13.64 -0.74 -8.50
C ALA A 61 -13.42 0.37 -9.55
N LEU A 62 -12.92 0.03 -10.74
CA LEU A 62 -12.77 0.99 -11.85
C LEU A 62 -14.12 1.51 -12.34
N GLY A 63 -15.17 0.68 -12.29
CA GLY A 63 -16.54 1.07 -12.60
C GLY A 63 -17.06 2.21 -11.71
N LEU A 64 -16.56 2.34 -10.47
CA LEU A 64 -16.95 3.39 -9.53
C LEU A 64 -16.42 4.78 -9.90
N ASN A 65 -15.53 4.92 -10.88
CA ASN A 65 -15.03 6.24 -11.31
C ASN A 65 -16.10 7.12 -11.98
N ARG A 66 -17.28 6.57 -12.32
CA ARG A 66 -18.33 7.21 -13.13
C ARG A 66 -19.76 6.85 -12.70
N GLY A 67 -20.71 7.58 -13.27
CA GLY A 67 -22.14 7.31 -13.09
C GLY A 67 -22.73 7.78 -11.75
N GLU A 68 -23.93 7.32 -11.45
CA GLU A 68 -24.67 7.71 -10.24
C GLU A 68 -23.98 7.23 -8.96
N THR A 69 -23.39 6.03 -8.99
CA THR A 69 -22.62 5.49 -7.86
C THR A 69 -21.43 6.37 -7.50
N TYR A 70 -20.67 6.84 -8.50
CA TYR A 70 -19.61 7.83 -8.28
C TYR A 70 -20.15 9.09 -7.60
N GLN A 71 -21.25 9.65 -8.12
CA GLN A 71 -21.85 10.86 -7.56
C GLN A 71 -22.33 10.68 -6.12
N ARG A 72 -22.86 9.50 -5.79
CA ARG A 72 -23.27 9.16 -4.42
C ARG A 72 -22.05 9.09 -3.50
N LEU A 73 -21.07 8.27 -3.86
CA LEU A 73 -19.89 8.01 -3.03
C LEU A 73 -19.03 9.27 -2.84
N SER A 74 -18.86 10.08 -3.89
CA SER A 74 -18.12 11.35 -3.80
C SER A 74 -18.76 12.37 -2.87
N ARG A 75 -20.10 12.36 -2.70
CA ARG A 75 -20.80 13.20 -1.71
C ARG A 75 -20.66 12.67 -0.28
N LEU A 76 -20.60 11.35 -0.11
CA LEU A 76 -20.49 10.72 1.20
C LEU A 76 -19.07 10.83 1.77
N PHE A 77 -18.06 10.66 0.92
CA PHE A 77 -16.69 10.43 1.36
C PHE A 77 -15.74 11.57 0.97
N ALA A 78 -15.59 11.79 -0.34
CA ALA A 78 -14.84 12.85 -1.01
C ALA A 78 -14.68 12.41 -2.49
N PRO A 79 -14.32 13.31 -3.41
CA PRO A 79 -13.91 12.88 -4.75
C PRO A 79 -12.76 11.88 -4.70
N PHE A 80 -12.77 10.95 -5.66
CA PHE A 80 -11.77 9.89 -5.74
C PHE A 80 -11.53 9.41 -7.17
N ARG A 81 -10.41 8.70 -7.34
CA ARG A 81 -10.02 8.02 -8.58
C ARG A 81 -9.37 6.68 -8.29
N GLU A 82 -9.88 5.64 -8.92
CA GLU A 82 -9.23 4.34 -9.07
C GLU A 82 -8.53 4.32 -10.44
N VAL A 83 -7.23 3.99 -10.48
CA VAL A 83 -6.42 4.06 -11.71
C VAL A 83 -5.63 2.78 -11.87
N CYS A 84 -5.68 2.20 -13.07
CA CYS A 84 -4.75 1.16 -13.51
C CYS A 84 -3.73 1.77 -14.47
N LEU A 85 -2.49 1.29 -14.41
CA LEU A 85 -1.46 1.69 -15.35
C LEU A 85 -0.54 0.54 -15.75
N THR A 86 -0.02 0.65 -16.96
CA THR A 86 1.09 -0.14 -17.47
C THR A 86 2.32 0.74 -17.63
N VAL A 87 3.49 0.16 -17.43
CA VAL A 87 4.77 0.87 -17.48
C VAL A 87 5.60 0.29 -18.60
N HIS A 88 6.18 1.17 -19.42
CA HIS A 88 7.04 0.81 -20.53
C HIS A 88 8.35 1.60 -20.48
N ASP A 89 9.46 0.94 -20.82
CA ASP A 89 10.75 1.59 -21.10
C ASP A 89 11.02 1.45 -22.60
N GLY A 90 10.79 2.53 -23.34
CA GLY A 90 10.72 2.50 -24.81
C GLY A 90 9.62 1.57 -25.33
N LYS A 91 10.02 0.39 -25.83
CA LYS A 91 9.10 -0.66 -26.33
C LYS A 91 8.96 -1.84 -25.38
N GLN A 92 9.73 -1.88 -24.30
CA GLN A 92 9.72 -2.99 -23.35
C GLN A 92 8.67 -2.74 -22.28
N PHE A 93 7.79 -3.71 -22.06
CA PHE A 93 6.89 -3.71 -20.92
C PHE A 93 7.69 -3.98 -19.63
N VAL A 94 7.51 -3.13 -18.63
CA VAL A 94 8.26 -3.14 -17.37
C VAL A 94 7.44 -3.72 -16.23
N GLY A 95 6.13 -3.47 -16.23
CA GLY A 95 5.23 -3.85 -15.15
C GLY A 95 3.98 -3.00 -15.12
N GLY A 96 3.28 -3.01 -14.00
CA GLY A 96 2.02 -2.30 -13.84
C GLY A 96 1.76 -1.92 -12.40
N ALA A 97 0.78 -1.03 -12.21
CA ALA A 97 0.29 -0.67 -10.90
C ALA A 97 -1.21 -0.37 -10.94
N ASN A 98 -1.86 -0.54 -9.79
CA ASN A 98 -3.20 -0.04 -9.52
C ASN A 98 -3.16 0.78 -8.23
N PHE A 99 -3.77 1.96 -8.26
CA PHE A 99 -3.86 2.81 -7.10
C PHE A 99 -5.19 3.55 -7.03
N PHE A 100 -5.62 3.75 -5.79
CA PHE A 100 -6.71 4.62 -5.41
C PHE A 100 -6.17 5.97 -4.95
N ALA A 101 -6.82 7.07 -5.31
CA ALA A 101 -6.50 8.40 -4.83
C ALA A 101 -7.74 9.15 -4.37
N THR A 102 -7.62 9.91 -3.28
CA THR A 102 -8.69 10.72 -2.71
C THR A 102 -8.12 11.89 -1.90
N ILE A 103 -9.01 12.63 -1.23
CA ILE A 103 -8.68 13.76 -0.37
C ILE A 103 -9.14 13.42 1.04
N SER A 104 -8.23 13.50 2.02
CA SER A 104 -8.50 13.36 3.44
C SER A 104 -8.47 14.71 4.16
N GLY A 105 -9.27 14.85 5.22
CA GLY A 105 -9.20 16.01 6.09
C GLY A 105 -8.02 15.93 7.05
N ALA A 106 -7.22 17.00 7.16
CA ALA A 106 -6.33 17.19 8.29
C ALA A 106 -7.06 17.85 9.47
N ALA A 107 -6.46 17.72 10.67
CA ALA A 107 -6.99 18.30 11.90
C ALA A 107 -7.08 19.84 11.86
N ASP A 108 -6.24 20.50 11.04
CA ASP A 108 -6.25 21.94 10.81
C ASP A 108 -7.27 22.38 9.74
N GLY A 109 -7.98 21.43 9.13
CA GLY A 109 -8.98 21.67 8.09
C GLY A 109 -8.41 21.80 6.68
N GLU A 110 -7.09 21.70 6.49
CA GLU A 110 -6.48 21.70 5.16
C GLU A 110 -6.64 20.32 4.50
N PRO A 111 -6.95 20.25 3.18
CA PRO A 111 -7.08 19.00 2.47
C PRO A 111 -5.71 18.34 2.26
N VAL A 112 -5.61 17.07 2.60
CA VAL A 112 -4.43 16.23 2.36
C VAL A 112 -4.76 15.24 1.25
N LEU A 113 -4.02 15.28 0.16
CA LEU A 113 -4.11 14.20 -0.84
C LEU A 113 -3.64 12.90 -0.21
N THR A 114 -4.44 11.84 -0.37
CA THR A 114 -4.03 10.50 0.02
C THR A 114 -4.25 9.54 -1.13
N SER A 115 -3.45 8.48 -1.16
CA SER A 115 -3.59 7.40 -2.13
C SER A 115 -3.27 6.07 -1.46
N ASN A 116 -3.88 4.99 -1.93
CA ASN A 116 -3.44 3.63 -1.61
C ASN A 116 -2.89 3.02 -2.89
N LEU A 117 -1.63 2.57 -2.86
CA LEU A 117 -1.04 1.81 -3.94
C LEU A 117 -1.40 0.34 -3.73
N ASN A 118 -2.57 -0.05 -4.23
CA ASN A 118 -3.16 -1.37 -4.02
C ASN A 118 -2.26 -2.47 -4.56
N TYR A 119 -1.77 -2.30 -5.79
CA TYR A 119 -0.93 -3.29 -6.44
C TYR A 119 0.20 -2.65 -7.23
N ILE A 120 1.38 -3.25 -7.18
CA ILE A 120 2.50 -2.91 -8.04
C ILE A 120 3.34 -4.16 -8.31
N PHE A 121 3.73 -4.35 -9.56
CA PHE A 121 4.62 -5.43 -9.94
C PHE A 121 5.62 -5.00 -11.02
N ILE A 122 6.77 -5.66 -11.00
CA ILE A 122 7.82 -5.52 -12.03
C ILE A 122 8.00 -6.88 -12.67
N GLU A 123 7.95 -6.91 -14.00
CA GLU A 123 8.24 -8.07 -14.82
C GLU A 123 9.56 -8.72 -14.40
N GLN A 124 9.59 -10.05 -14.34
CA GLN A 124 10.72 -10.78 -13.76
C GLN A 124 12.05 -10.42 -14.44
N GLY A 125 12.06 -10.33 -15.78
CA GLY A 125 13.24 -9.92 -16.56
C GLY A 125 13.65 -8.45 -16.43
N MET A 126 12.85 -7.64 -15.73
CA MET A 126 13.07 -6.20 -15.50
C MET A 126 13.43 -5.89 -14.05
N ARG A 127 13.41 -6.88 -13.14
CA ARG A 127 13.81 -6.72 -11.73
C ARG A 127 15.30 -6.35 -11.60
N GLY A 128 15.65 -5.75 -10.46
CA GLY A 128 17.03 -5.30 -10.17
C GLY A 128 17.49 -4.03 -10.90
N LYS A 129 16.65 -3.43 -11.75
CA LYS A 129 17.00 -2.24 -12.56
C LYS A 129 16.51 -0.91 -11.97
N GLY A 130 15.99 -0.91 -10.73
CA GLY A 130 15.53 0.29 -10.05
C GLY A 130 14.18 0.86 -10.50
N TYR A 131 13.40 0.12 -11.32
CA TYR A 131 12.11 0.60 -11.82
C TYR A 131 11.07 0.88 -10.74
N LEU A 132 11.02 0.09 -9.66
CA LEU A 132 10.05 0.30 -8.57
C LEU A 132 10.10 1.73 -8.03
N LYS A 133 11.29 2.23 -7.68
CA LYS A 133 11.47 3.60 -7.18
C LYS A 133 11.06 4.65 -8.21
N ARG A 134 11.38 4.43 -9.48
CA ARG A 134 11.01 5.34 -10.58
C ARG A 134 9.49 5.40 -10.77
N ILE A 135 8.81 4.25 -10.68
CA ILE A 135 7.36 4.14 -10.80
C ILE A 135 6.67 4.82 -9.61
N ILE A 136 7.13 4.59 -8.38
CA ILE A 136 6.57 5.26 -7.18
C ILE A 136 6.65 6.80 -7.34
N VAL A 137 7.81 7.32 -7.74
CA VAL A 137 7.98 8.76 -7.99
C VAL A 137 7.04 9.26 -9.09
N ALA A 138 6.88 8.49 -10.17
CA ALA A 138 5.97 8.83 -11.26
C ALA A 138 4.50 8.89 -10.78
N ILE A 139 4.06 7.91 -9.98
CA ILE A 139 2.70 7.89 -9.41
C ILE A 139 2.49 9.09 -8.48
N GLN A 140 3.47 9.42 -7.63
CA GLN A 140 3.40 10.60 -6.75
C GLN A 140 3.21 11.91 -7.53
N VAL A 141 3.81 12.05 -8.71
CA VAL A 141 3.64 13.21 -9.60
C VAL A 141 2.27 13.18 -10.31
N LEU A 142 1.72 11.99 -10.55
CA LEU A 142 0.43 11.81 -11.23
C LEU A 142 -0.78 12.10 -10.35
N ILE A 143 -0.67 11.91 -9.03
CA ILE A 143 -1.82 12.04 -8.11
C ILE A 143 -2.37 13.47 -8.05
N PRO A 144 -1.58 14.55 -7.85
CA PRO A 144 -2.14 15.89 -7.73
C PRO A 144 -2.95 16.35 -8.96
N PRO A 145 -2.48 16.12 -10.21
CA PRO A 145 -3.26 16.43 -11.41
C PRO A 145 -4.62 15.71 -11.53
N LEU A 146 -4.92 14.68 -10.74
CA LEU A 146 -6.24 14.04 -10.74
C LEU A 146 -7.34 14.95 -10.15
N PHE A 147 -6.96 15.95 -9.35
CA PHE A 147 -7.88 16.81 -8.60
C PHE A 147 -7.76 18.27 -9.05
N LYS A 148 -8.91 18.93 -9.21
CA LYS A 148 -8.99 20.39 -9.36
C LYS A 148 -8.71 21.02 -8.03
N ALA A 149 -7.75 21.92 -8.01
CA ALA A 149 -7.46 22.76 -6.86
C ALA A 149 -7.12 24.16 -7.32
N ASP A 150 -7.61 25.16 -6.58
CA ASP A 150 -7.29 26.58 -6.80
C ASP A 150 -5.80 26.88 -6.50
N ARG A 151 -5.13 25.97 -5.79
CA ARG A 151 -3.71 26.04 -5.43
C ARG A 151 -3.04 24.69 -5.74
N PRO A 152 -1.74 24.66 -6.06
CA PRO A 152 -1.00 23.42 -6.19
C PRO A 152 -1.15 22.58 -4.91
N LEU A 153 -1.71 21.38 -5.03
CA LEU A 153 -1.73 20.42 -3.94
C LEU A 153 -0.32 19.84 -3.81
N ALA A 154 0.21 19.82 -2.59
CA ALA A 154 1.47 19.13 -2.31
C ALA A 154 1.32 17.64 -2.62
N THR A 155 2.43 16.97 -2.91
CA THR A 155 2.46 15.52 -3.03
C THR A 155 1.88 14.91 -1.76
N GLY A 156 0.82 14.11 -1.94
CA GLY A 156 0.07 13.52 -0.85
C GLY A 156 0.79 12.36 -0.15
N LEU A 157 0.10 11.79 0.83
CA LEU A 157 0.50 10.55 1.47
C LEU A 157 0.12 9.37 0.58
N MET A 158 1.05 8.44 0.36
CA MET A 158 0.79 7.21 -0.36
C MET A 158 0.91 6.04 0.60
N PHE A 159 -0.21 5.41 0.90
CA PHE A 159 -0.31 4.22 1.70
C PHE A 159 -0.03 2.98 0.85
N VAL A 160 0.60 1.99 1.48
CA VAL A 160 0.99 0.72 0.85
C VAL A 160 0.78 -0.39 1.88
N GLU A 161 0.08 -1.44 1.47
CA GLU A 161 -0.04 -2.67 2.24
C GLU A 161 1.18 -3.55 1.93
N GLN A 162 1.80 -4.12 2.96
CA GLN A 162 2.92 -5.04 2.84
C GLN A 162 2.67 -6.24 3.74
N ASN A 163 3.05 -7.44 3.32
CA ASN A 163 3.05 -8.61 4.19
C ASN A 163 3.87 -8.33 5.45
N ASP A 164 3.29 -8.63 6.62
CA ASP A 164 3.97 -8.62 7.90
C ASP A 164 4.67 -9.97 8.09
N PRO A 165 6.01 -10.04 7.95
CA PRO A 165 6.73 -11.31 8.02
C PRO A 165 6.58 -12.02 9.38
N PHE A 166 6.19 -11.30 10.44
CA PHE A 166 5.95 -11.89 11.76
C PHE A 166 4.57 -12.55 11.90
N ARG A 167 3.63 -12.20 11.02
CA ARG A 167 2.28 -12.77 11.01
C ARG A 167 2.10 -13.89 9.98
N LEU A 168 3.04 -14.03 9.05
CA LEU A 168 3.06 -15.15 8.13
C LEU A 168 3.43 -16.46 8.83
N THR A 169 2.73 -17.53 8.48
CA THR A 169 3.23 -18.90 8.74
C THR A 169 4.50 -19.16 7.94
N LEU A 170 5.31 -20.14 8.36
CA LEU A 170 6.53 -20.52 7.65
C LEU A 170 6.24 -20.97 6.20
N GLU A 171 5.11 -21.63 5.99
CA GLU A 171 4.67 -22.07 4.65
C GLU A 171 4.33 -20.88 3.75
N GLN A 172 3.52 -19.94 4.24
CA GLN A 172 3.20 -18.71 3.50
C GLN A 172 4.46 -17.89 3.20
N TYR A 173 5.34 -17.73 4.18
CA TYR A 173 6.60 -17.02 4.01
C TYR A 173 7.46 -17.63 2.89
N ARG A 174 7.64 -18.95 2.91
CA ARG A 174 8.46 -19.66 1.92
C ARG A 174 7.83 -19.61 0.54
N LEU A 175 6.52 -19.83 0.44
CA LEU A 175 5.81 -19.80 -0.83
C LEU A 175 5.86 -18.40 -1.48
N ASP A 176 5.58 -17.32 -0.74
CA ASP A 176 5.69 -15.96 -1.28
C ASP A 176 7.15 -15.64 -1.66
N THR A 177 8.12 -16.03 -0.83
CA THR A 177 9.54 -15.81 -1.15
C THR A 177 9.97 -16.54 -2.43
N GLU A 178 9.52 -17.79 -2.62
CA GLU A 178 9.81 -18.58 -3.81
C GLU A 178 9.19 -17.97 -5.07
N VAL A 179 7.91 -17.58 -5.01
CA VAL A 179 7.17 -17.00 -6.14
C VAL A 179 7.70 -15.61 -6.49
N SER A 180 7.82 -14.73 -5.50
CA SER A 180 8.26 -13.36 -5.70
C SER A 180 9.75 -13.26 -5.97
N GLY A 181 10.54 -14.28 -5.61
CA GLY A 181 12.00 -14.26 -5.67
C GLY A 181 12.62 -13.20 -4.77
N LEU A 182 11.90 -12.78 -3.72
CA LEU A 182 12.30 -11.73 -2.79
C LEU A 182 11.88 -12.10 -1.38
N ASP A 183 12.85 -12.14 -0.47
CA ASP A 183 12.63 -12.33 0.96
C ASP A 183 11.77 -11.19 1.56
N GLN A 184 10.87 -11.52 2.48
CA GLN A 184 9.89 -10.55 3.01
C GLN A 184 10.55 -9.40 3.78
N PHE A 185 11.64 -9.66 4.52
CA PHE A 185 12.39 -8.60 5.20
C PHE A 185 13.18 -7.73 4.20
N GLU A 186 13.60 -8.30 3.06
CA GLU A 186 14.16 -7.52 1.95
C GLU A 186 13.13 -6.62 1.28
N ARG A 187 11.90 -7.12 1.12
CA ARG A 187 10.76 -6.34 0.62
C ARG A 187 10.53 -5.11 1.49
N LEU A 188 10.47 -5.28 2.82
CA LEU A 188 10.37 -4.16 3.77
C LEU A 188 11.54 -3.16 3.64
N SER A 189 12.76 -3.66 3.39
CA SER A 189 13.95 -2.84 3.19
C SER A 189 13.88 -2.03 1.89
N ILE A 190 13.39 -2.65 0.81
CA ILE A 190 13.19 -1.99 -0.49
C ILE A 190 12.19 -0.84 -0.35
N TRP A 191 11.05 -1.09 0.30
CA TRP A 191 10.04 -0.07 0.57
C TRP A 191 10.57 1.04 1.50
N GLY A 192 11.32 0.69 2.54
CA GLY A 192 11.97 1.67 3.41
C GLY A 192 12.93 2.59 2.64
N ARG A 193 13.74 2.04 1.73
CA ARG A 193 14.62 2.83 0.85
C ARG A 193 13.86 3.65 -0.20
N ALA A 194 12.62 3.26 -0.51
CA ALA A 194 11.70 4.05 -1.33
C ALA A 194 11.00 5.17 -0.52
N GLY A 195 11.25 5.25 0.79
CA GLY A 195 10.73 6.29 1.68
C GLY A 195 9.49 5.88 2.47
N ALA A 196 9.12 4.59 2.47
CA ALA A 196 8.02 4.08 3.26
C ALA A 196 8.39 3.99 4.75
N ARG A 197 7.50 4.45 5.61
CA ARG A 197 7.53 4.25 7.07
C ARG A 197 6.37 3.34 7.48
N ILE A 198 6.58 2.48 8.47
CA ILE A 198 5.50 1.63 9.01
C ILE A 198 4.57 2.49 9.87
N VAL A 199 3.26 2.37 9.67
CA VAL A 199 2.24 3.07 10.44
C VAL A 199 2.00 2.31 11.75
N ASP A 200 2.05 3.00 12.90
CA ASP A 200 1.74 2.46 14.23
C ASP A 200 0.22 2.23 14.40
N HIS A 201 -0.30 1.26 13.64
CA HIS A 201 -1.70 0.90 13.59
C HIS A 201 -1.83 -0.61 13.39
N ALA A 202 -2.73 -1.24 14.16
CA ALA A 202 -3.07 -2.65 14.01
C ALA A 202 -3.99 -2.85 12.80
N TYR A 203 -3.43 -2.64 11.61
CA TYR A 203 -4.14 -2.72 10.35
C TYR A 203 -4.67 -4.14 10.10
N VAL A 204 -5.90 -4.21 9.58
CA VAL A 204 -6.55 -5.42 9.08
C VAL A 204 -7.28 -5.04 7.80
N GLN A 205 -7.02 -5.76 6.71
CA GLN A 205 -7.76 -5.56 5.47
C GLN A 205 -9.13 -6.25 5.60
N PRO A 206 -10.25 -5.56 5.32
CA PRO A 206 -11.54 -6.23 5.22
C PRO A 206 -11.56 -7.23 4.05
N PRO A 207 -12.45 -8.25 4.08
CA PRO A 207 -12.56 -9.21 2.98
C PRO A 207 -12.72 -8.52 1.62
N LEU A 208 -11.91 -8.91 0.63
CA LEU A 208 -12.06 -8.40 -0.75
C LEU A 208 -13.31 -8.98 -1.45
N SER A 209 -13.79 -10.13 -0.98
CA SER A 209 -14.98 -10.82 -1.47
C SER A 209 -15.74 -11.50 -0.34
N LYS A 210 -16.95 -12.00 -0.63
CA LYS A 210 -17.82 -12.67 0.37
C LYS A 210 -17.27 -14.01 0.88
N ASP A 211 -16.38 -14.62 0.11
CA ASP A 211 -15.83 -15.94 0.39
C ASP A 211 -14.43 -15.87 1.01
N GLN A 212 -13.92 -14.64 1.24
CA GLN A 212 -12.65 -14.38 1.91
C GLN A 212 -12.88 -13.92 3.35
N GLU A 213 -11.88 -14.19 4.18
CA GLU A 213 -11.82 -13.66 5.54
C GLU A 213 -11.06 -12.32 5.55
N ALA A 214 -11.14 -11.60 6.67
CA ALA A 214 -10.31 -10.42 6.86
C ALA A 214 -8.83 -10.83 6.95
N ASP A 215 -7.95 -10.08 6.31
CA ASP A 215 -6.51 -10.35 6.32
C ASP A 215 -5.82 -9.50 7.39
N ASP A 216 -5.39 -10.15 8.46
CA ASP A 216 -4.60 -9.54 9.52
C ASP A 216 -3.10 -9.74 9.35
N THR A 217 -2.63 -10.36 8.26
CA THR A 217 -1.21 -10.63 8.00
C THR A 217 -0.47 -9.45 7.36
N LEU A 218 -1.14 -8.31 7.20
CA LEU A 218 -0.60 -7.11 6.55
C LEU A 218 -0.14 -6.06 7.56
N ALA A 219 0.90 -5.32 7.18
CA ALA A 219 1.32 -4.07 7.80
C ALA A 219 1.05 -2.89 6.85
N LEU A 220 0.51 -1.80 7.39
CA LEU A 220 0.30 -0.57 6.64
C LEU A 220 1.54 0.31 6.69
N SER A 221 1.95 0.83 5.54
CA SER A 221 3.06 1.76 5.40
C SER A 221 2.64 3.03 4.70
N VAL A 222 3.39 4.11 4.88
CA VAL A 222 3.14 5.39 4.22
C VAL A 222 4.41 6.01 3.66
N ILE A 223 4.31 6.55 2.45
CA ILE A 223 5.34 7.34 1.76
C ILE A 223 4.86 8.80 1.69
N GLY A 224 5.79 9.75 1.82
CA GLY A 224 5.52 11.18 1.64
C GLY A 224 5.24 11.93 2.94
N ALA A 225 5.21 11.24 4.09
CA ALA A 225 5.14 11.91 5.39
C ALA A 225 6.45 12.67 5.68
N SER A 226 6.34 13.95 6.06
CA SER A 226 7.49 14.79 6.40
C SER A 226 7.99 14.61 7.84
N GLY A 227 7.17 14.01 8.71
CA GLY A 227 7.44 13.85 10.14
C GLY A 227 7.55 12.39 10.58
N VAL A 228 7.54 12.20 11.91
CA VAL A 228 7.51 10.89 12.58
C VAL A 228 6.10 10.44 12.96
N SER A 229 5.09 11.17 12.50
CA SER A 229 3.68 10.88 12.71
C SER A 229 2.82 11.45 11.58
N ILE A 230 1.57 11.00 11.50
CA ILE A 230 0.50 11.58 10.70
C ILE A 230 -0.74 11.75 11.57
N SER A 231 -1.61 12.70 11.21
CA SER A 231 -2.87 12.90 11.94
C SER A 231 -3.75 11.64 11.90
N ALA A 232 -4.32 11.26 13.05
CA ALA A 232 -5.29 10.17 13.11
C ALA A 232 -6.54 10.46 12.27
N CYS A 233 -6.90 11.74 12.09
CA CYS A 233 -7.98 12.13 11.19
C CYS A 233 -7.66 11.76 9.75
N VAL A 234 -6.45 12.05 9.27
CA VAL A 234 -6.01 11.74 7.91
C VAL A 234 -6.02 10.24 7.66
N LEU A 235 -5.52 9.43 8.61
CA LEU A 235 -5.52 7.96 8.48
C LEU A 235 -6.95 7.40 8.51
N ARG A 236 -7.80 7.85 9.44
CA ARG A 236 -9.21 7.45 9.53
C ARG A 236 -9.93 7.68 8.21
N ASP A 237 -9.77 8.89 7.68
CA ASP A 237 -10.38 9.34 6.46
C ASP A 237 -9.84 8.58 5.25
N HIS A 238 -8.54 8.30 5.22
CA HIS A 238 -7.98 7.48 4.15
C HIS A 238 -8.57 6.07 4.16
N LEU A 239 -8.55 5.39 5.31
CA LEU A 239 -9.02 4.01 5.44
C LEU A 239 -10.51 3.87 5.19
N GLU A 240 -11.36 4.80 5.65
CA GLU A 240 -12.79 4.73 5.37
C GLU A 240 -13.05 4.72 3.86
N ARG A 241 -12.37 5.61 3.13
CA ARG A 241 -12.55 5.76 1.69
C ARG A 241 -11.94 4.59 0.93
N PHE A 242 -10.74 4.16 1.31
CA PHE A 242 -10.10 3.00 0.73
C PHE A 242 -10.97 1.74 0.92
N PHE A 243 -11.49 1.51 2.12
CA PHE A 243 -12.37 0.38 2.40
C PHE A 243 -13.69 0.48 1.62
N ALA A 244 -14.35 1.64 1.62
CA ALA A 244 -15.61 1.81 0.92
C ALA A 244 -15.47 1.65 -0.61
N ILE A 245 -14.37 2.11 -1.20
CA ILE A 245 -14.20 2.17 -2.65
C ILE A 245 -13.45 0.95 -3.18
N SER A 246 -12.22 0.72 -2.74
CA SER A 246 -11.32 -0.26 -3.36
C SER A 246 -11.48 -1.66 -2.75
N VAL A 247 -11.86 -1.78 -1.48
CA VAL A 247 -12.07 -3.08 -0.81
C VAL A 247 -13.51 -3.58 -0.94
N LEU A 248 -14.50 -2.74 -0.65
CA LEU A 248 -15.93 -3.12 -0.63
C LEU A 248 -16.70 -2.67 -1.87
N LYS A 249 -16.01 -2.04 -2.84
CA LYS A 249 -16.53 -1.75 -4.18
C LYS A 249 -17.87 -0.97 -4.16
N GLY A 250 -17.99 -0.02 -3.23
CA GLY A 250 -19.12 0.88 -3.11
C GLY A 250 -20.36 0.28 -2.44
N ALA A 251 -20.20 -0.84 -1.72
CA ALA A 251 -21.25 -1.44 -0.90
C ALA A 251 -21.94 -0.39 0.01
N GLU A 252 -23.24 -0.57 0.26
CA GLU A 252 -24.02 0.40 1.03
C GLU A 252 -23.62 0.46 2.50
N GLU A 253 -23.16 -0.67 3.04
CA GLU A 253 -22.70 -0.81 4.40
C GLU A 253 -21.22 -1.23 4.39
N LEU A 254 -20.42 -0.56 5.21
CA LEU A 254 -19.12 -1.09 5.61
C LEU A 254 -19.40 -2.32 6.47
N ASP A 255 -18.71 -3.42 6.22
CA ASP A 255 -18.83 -4.63 7.02
C ASP A 255 -18.75 -4.30 8.53
N GLU A 256 -19.68 -4.84 9.33
CA GLU A 256 -19.69 -4.66 10.79
C GLU A 256 -18.47 -5.27 11.48
N GLY A 257 -17.62 -5.99 10.73
CA GLY A 257 -16.36 -6.59 11.15
C GLY A 257 -15.15 -5.63 11.20
N SER A 258 -14.05 -6.02 10.54
CA SER A 258 -12.71 -5.46 10.76
C SER A 258 -12.61 -3.97 10.39
N ALA A 259 -13.36 -3.51 9.39
CA ALA A 259 -13.39 -2.11 8.96
C ALA A 259 -13.90 -1.18 10.08
N LEU A 260 -15.09 -1.45 10.63
CA LEU A 260 -15.70 -0.57 11.64
C LEU A 260 -14.89 -0.49 12.93
N ILE A 261 -14.28 -1.60 13.36
CA ILE A 261 -13.45 -1.63 14.59
C ILE A 261 -12.29 -0.64 14.47
N GLN A 262 -11.55 -0.70 13.37
CA GLN A 262 -10.40 0.17 13.13
C GLN A 262 -10.84 1.63 12.97
N LEU A 263 -11.89 1.89 12.19
CA LEU A 263 -12.40 3.24 11.97
C LEU A 263 -12.93 3.89 13.24
N LYS A 264 -13.55 3.12 14.15
CA LYS A 264 -14.01 3.63 15.45
C LYS A 264 -12.84 4.01 16.37
N GLY A 265 -11.78 3.19 16.41
CA GLY A 265 -10.56 3.51 17.13
C GLY A 265 -9.92 4.80 16.62
N LEU A 266 -9.74 4.90 15.31
CA LEU A 266 -9.17 6.09 14.68
C LEU A 266 -10.07 7.33 14.81
N SER A 267 -11.39 7.17 14.79
CA SER A 267 -12.33 8.28 15.04
C SER A 267 -12.17 8.83 16.46
N THR A 268 -11.94 7.97 17.44
CA THR A 268 -11.66 8.39 18.84
C THR A 268 -10.35 9.18 18.91
N HIS A 269 -9.30 8.69 18.26
CA HIS A 269 -8.01 9.39 18.22
C HIS A 269 -8.08 10.72 17.47
N CYS A 270 -8.79 10.75 16.33
CA CYS A 270 -9.03 11.97 15.56
C CYS A 270 -9.78 13.03 16.38
N ALA A 271 -10.86 12.64 17.06
CA ALA A 271 -11.62 13.55 17.92
C ALA A 271 -10.78 14.12 19.09
N ALA A 272 -9.78 13.37 19.55
CA ALA A 272 -8.82 13.79 20.56
C ALA A 272 -7.62 14.60 19.98
N GLY A 273 -7.58 14.85 18.68
CA GLY A 273 -6.46 15.54 18.02
C GLY A 273 -5.14 14.77 18.07
N GLN A 274 -5.21 13.44 18.16
CA GLN A 274 -4.03 12.59 18.28
C GLN A 274 -3.37 12.32 16.93
N GLU A 275 -2.08 12.00 17.02
CA GLU A 275 -1.23 11.63 15.92
C GLU A 275 -0.96 10.12 15.96
N VAL A 276 -0.82 9.50 14.79
CA VAL A 276 -0.40 8.11 14.60
C VAL A 276 1.08 8.10 14.27
N ARG A 277 1.86 7.40 15.08
CA ARG A 277 3.32 7.35 14.93
C ARG A 277 3.72 6.59 13.66
N LEU A 278 4.88 6.95 13.14
CA LEU A 278 5.53 6.28 12.02
C LEU A 278 6.88 5.72 12.45
N PHE A 279 7.14 4.45 12.14
CA PHE A 279 8.41 3.80 12.43
C PHE A 279 9.32 3.76 11.20
N ASP A 280 10.60 4.03 11.41
CA ASP A 280 11.66 3.69 10.47
C ASP A 280 12.09 2.24 10.70
N GLN A 281 11.80 1.38 9.74
CA GLN A 281 12.14 -0.03 9.79
C GLN A 281 13.60 -0.31 9.39
N LEU A 282 14.27 0.60 8.67
CA LEU A 282 15.60 0.34 8.13
C LEU A 282 16.67 0.03 9.20
N PRO A 283 16.73 0.74 10.35
CA PRO A 283 17.70 0.43 11.40
C PRO A 283 17.52 -0.99 11.96
N MET A 284 16.28 -1.42 12.21
CA MET A 284 15.99 -2.77 12.68
C MET A 284 16.37 -3.82 11.64
N LEU A 285 16.01 -3.60 10.37
CA LEU A 285 16.28 -4.55 9.29
C LEU A 285 17.78 -4.67 8.95
N ALA A 286 18.56 -3.61 9.16
CA ALA A 286 20.02 -3.64 8.98
C ALA A 286 20.69 -4.64 9.94
N GLU A 287 20.12 -4.86 11.13
CA GLU A 287 20.63 -5.86 12.07
C GLU A 287 20.32 -7.31 11.65
N ASN A 288 19.29 -7.51 10.82
CA ASN A 288 18.90 -8.83 10.29
C ASN A 288 19.70 -9.24 9.05
N GLY A 289 20.40 -8.31 8.40
CA GLY A 289 21.09 -8.54 7.12
C GLY A 289 22.28 -9.51 7.17
N ALA A 290 22.59 -10.09 8.33
CA ALA A 290 23.72 -10.99 8.55
C ALA A 290 23.36 -12.48 8.48
N PHE A 291 22.10 -12.84 8.21
CA PHE A 291 21.60 -14.23 8.26
C PHE A 291 21.06 -14.70 6.90
N ASP A 292 21.37 -15.94 6.54
CA ASP A 292 20.95 -16.58 5.29
C ASP A 292 19.44 -16.93 5.28
N ASP A 293 18.90 -17.35 6.43
CA ASP A 293 17.44 -17.48 6.66
C ASP A 293 16.99 -16.44 7.70
N LYS A 294 16.34 -15.38 7.22
CA LYS A 294 15.89 -14.27 8.06
C LYS A 294 14.63 -14.60 8.84
N PHE A 295 13.91 -15.67 8.47
CA PHE A 295 12.76 -16.15 9.21
C PHE A 295 13.21 -16.95 10.44
N GLU A 296 14.19 -17.84 10.26
CA GLU A 296 14.78 -18.65 11.35
C GLU A 296 15.65 -17.84 12.32
N PHE A 297 16.08 -16.63 11.94
CA PHE A 297 16.77 -15.69 12.83
C PHE A 297 15.98 -15.36 14.11
N TRP A 298 14.65 -15.35 14.02
CA TRP A 298 13.77 -15.02 15.14
C TRP A 298 13.41 -16.30 15.93
N THR A 299 13.76 -16.33 17.22
CA THR A 299 13.60 -17.50 18.11
C THR A 299 12.13 -17.85 18.38
N ASP A 300 11.85 -18.84 19.23
CA ASP A 300 10.50 -19.19 19.73
C ASP A 300 9.72 -18.00 20.35
N GLU A 301 10.36 -16.88 20.67
CA GLU A 301 9.74 -15.65 21.20
C GLU A 301 9.57 -14.57 20.12
N ARG A 302 9.06 -14.94 18.93
CA ARG A 302 8.85 -13.96 17.84
C ARG A 302 7.90 -12.83 18.26
N PRO A 303 8.19 -11.58 17.89
CA PRO A 303 7.21 -10.50 18.02
C PRO A 303 5.89 -10.89 17.31
N PRO A 304 4.73 -10.49 17.85
CA PRO A 304 3.42 -10.83 17.26
C PRO A 304 3.07 -10.02 16.00
N SER A 305 3.89 -9.02 15.65
CA SER A 305 3.76 -8.21 14.44
C SER A 305 5.04 -7.40 14.20
N LEU A 306 5.17 -6.86 12.99
CA LEU A 306 6.20 -5.90 12.60
C LEU A 306 6.15 -4.65 13.47
N VAL A 307 4.95 -4.14 13.76
CA VAL A 307 4.77 -2.99 14.67
C VAL A 307 5.34 -3.32 16.05
N ALA A 308 5.00 -4.47 16.63
CA ALA A 308 5.51 -4.88 17.93
C ALA A 308 7.05 -5.07 17.91
N ALA A 309 7.61 -5.62 16.83
CA ALA A 309 9.06 -5.73 16.65
C ALA A 309 9.74 -4.35 16.65
N LEU A 310 9.17 -3.38 15.95
CA LEU A 310 9.69 -2.01 15.86
C LEU A 310 9.57 -1.26 17.19
N GLU A 311 8.49 -1.47 17.94
CA GLU A 311 8.33 -0.91 19.29
C GLU A 311 9.40 -1.46 20.26
N GLN A 312 9.62 -2.78 20.25
CA GLN A 312 10.65 -3.42 21.07
C GLN A 312 12.04 -2.90 20.71
N PHE A 313 12.34 -2.80 19.40
CA PHE A 313 13.61 -2.26 18.90
C PHE A 313 13.84 -0.81 19.37
N ASN A 314 12.84 0.07 19.19
CA ASN A 314 12.96 1.49 19.53
C ASN A 314 13.02 1.78 21.04
N THR A 315 12.55 0.84 21.87
CA THR A 315 12.67 0.92 23.33
C THR A 315 14.00 0.35 23.86
N GLY A 316 14.90 -0.09 22.98
CA GLY A 316 16.19 -0.66 23.35
C GLY A 316 16.11 -2.06 23.94
N ARG A 317 14.94 -2.73 23.85
CA ARG A 317 14.84 -4.15 24.21
C ARG A 317 15.56 -4.96 23.13
N LYS A 318 16.44 -5.85 23.57
CA LYS A 318 17.03 -6.83 22.65
C LYS A 318 15.91 -7.72 22.14
N LEU A 319 15.70 -7.67 20.84
CA LEU A 319 14.88 -8.66 20.15
C LEU A 319 15.48 -10.04 20.42
N PRO A 320 14.66 -11.07 20.68
CA PRO A 320 15.17 -12.40 20.93
C PRO A 320 15.71 -12.98 19.61
N ARG A 321 17.00 -13.34 19.61
CA ARG A 321 17.78 -13.75 18.43
C ARG A 321 18.36 -15.13 18.65
N VAL A 322 18.38 -15.94 17.59
CA VAL A 322 19.28 -17.10 17.56
C VAL A 322 20.71 -16.54 17.44
N PRO A 323 21.64 -16.88 18.35
CA PRO A 323 23.04 -16.51 18.16
C PRO A 323 23.51 -17.06 16.81
N PRO A 324 24.29 -16.31 16.01
CA PRO A 324 24.93 -16.92 14.84
C PRO A 324 25.73 -18.12 15.33
N ASP A 325 25.51 -19.27 14.69
CA ASP A 325 26.22 -20.51 14.97
C ASP A 325 27.71 -20.21 14.82
N ASP A 326 28.42 -20.05 15.94
CA ASP A 326 29.86 -19.95 15.86
C ASP A 326 30.33 -21.32 15.40
N GLY A 327 30.97 -21.38 14.22
CA GLY A 327 31.53 -22.61 13.70
C GLY A 327 32.62 -23.24 14.60
N SER A 328 32.74 -22.86 15.87
CA SER A 328 33.50 -23.60 16.87
C SER A 328 32.79 -24.89 17.28
N LYS A 329 32.85 -25.85 16.35
CA LYS A 329 33.15 -27.23 16.76
C LYS A 329 34.36 -27.18 17.71
N GLN A 330 34.14 -27.42 18.99
CA GLN A 330 35.20 -27.98 19.83
C GLN A 330 35.54 -29.36 19.26
N PRO A 331 36.79 -29.63 18.86
CA PRO A 331 37.23 -31.00 18.69
C PRO A 331 37.53 -31.59 20.07
N HIS A 332 36.69 -32.54 20.45
CA HIS A 332 36.81 -33.55 21.52
C HIS A 332 36.71 -33.11 22.99
#